data_AF-A0A9E2C919-F1
#
_entry.id   AF-A0A9E2C919-F1
#
_cell.length_a   1.000
_cell.length_b   1.000
_cell.length_c   1.000
_cell.angle_alpha   90.00
_cell.angle_beta   90.00
_cell.angle_gamma   90.00
#
_symmetry.space_group_name_H-M   'P 1'
#
loop_
_entity.id
_entity.type
_entity.pdbx_description
1 polymer ?
#
loop_
_entity_poly.entity_id
_entity_poly.type
_entity_poly.pdbx_seq_one_letter_code
_entity_poly.pdbx_strand_id
1 'polypeptide(L)' 'MSYDAIKGQRGLCTGKRTGLGGKCNGQTFRCECGYEGCRQTYDAACSNQAFSAGWRCVKCGAVGKVQALNFENRIGA' A
#
# COMPACT_ATOMS: atom_id res chain seq x y z
N MET A 1 -20.73 -6.40 -8.94
CA MET A 1 -19.29 -6.33 -8.57
C MET A 1 -19.17 -5.77 -7.17
N SER A 2 -18.43 -6.41 -6.26
CA SER A 2 -18.24 -5.89 -4.90
C SER A 2 -17.17 -4.79 -4.86
N TYR A 3 -17.28 -3.88 -3.91
CA TYR A 3 -16.34 -2.77 -3.72
C TYR A 3 -14.88 -3.23 -3.50
N ASP A 4 -14.69 -4.41 -2.92
CA ASP A 4 -13.36 -4.98 -2.67
C ASP A 4 -12.70 -5.54 -3.94
N ALA A 5 -13.49 -6.06 -4.89
CA ALA A 5 -12.97 -6.50 -6.19
C ALA A 5 -12.44 -5.32 -7.02
N ILE A 6 -13.12 -4.17 -6.97
CA ILE A 6 -12.68 -2.94 -7.65
C ILE A 6 -11.35 -2.42 -7.07
N LYS A 7 -11.12 -2.60 -5.77
CA LYS A 7 -9.87 -2.16 -5.12
C LYS A 7 -8.68 -3.02 -5.49
N GLY A 8 -8.85 -4.34 -5.53
CA GLY A 8 -7.82 -5.26 -5.99
C GLY A 8 -7.39 -4.93 -7.42
N GLN A 9 -8.36 -4.66 -8.31
CA GLN A 9 -8.10 -4.26 -9.70
C GLN A 9 -7.44 -2.88 -9.85
N ARG A 10 -7.55 -1.99 -8.86
CA ARG A 10 -6.99 -0.63 -8.91
C ARG A 10 -5.63 -0.52 -8.21
N GLY A 11 -5.08 -1.61 -7.68
CA GLY A 11 -3.84 -1.60 -6.91
C GLY A 11 -3.97 -0.88 -5.56
N LEU A 12 -5.19 -0.62 -5.07
CA LEU A 12 -5.39 0.11 -3.82
C LEU A 12 -5.15 -0.78 -2.60
N CYS A 13 -4.53 -0.22 -1.57
CA CYS A 13 -4.22 -0.95 -0.35
C CYS A 13 -5.51 -1.45 0.31
N THR A 14 -5.62 -2.75 0.42
CA THR A 14 -6.66 -3.43 1.16
C THR A 14 -6.20 -3.52 2.60
N GLY A 15 -6.84 -2.81 3.52
CA GLY A 15 -6.41 -2.77 4.91
C GLY A 15 -7.26 -1.82 5.75
N LYS A 16 -7.26 -2.05 7.05
CA LYS A 16 -7.93 -1.19 8.04
C LYS A 16 -6.89 -0.38 8.79
N ARG A 17 -7.22 0.87 9.08
CA ARG A 17 -6.40 1.68 9.98
C ARG A 17 -6.46 1.09 11.38
N THR A 18 -5.33 1.09 12.06
CA THR A 18 -5.23 0.59 13.44
C THR A 18 -5.86 1.63 14.37
N GLY A 19 -6.84 1.23 15.20
CA GLY A 19 -7.49 2.11 16.19
C GLY A 19 -8.64 3.00 15.67
N LEU A 20 -8.73 3.25 14.36
CA LEU A 20 -9.85 3.95 13.74
C LEU A 20 -10.42 3.04 12.66
N GLY A 21 -11.72 2.73 12.69
CA GLY A 21 -12.39 1.84 11.71
C GLY A 21 -12.37 2.30 10.24
N GLY A 22 -11.55 3.29 9.91
CA GLY A 22 -11.33 3.81 8.57
C GLY A 22 -10.47 2.89 7.68
N LYS A 23 -10.65 3.06 6.37
CA LYS A 23 -9.89 2.37 5.33
C LYS A 23 -8.50 3.02 5.19
N CYS A 24 -7.47 2.24 4.88
CA CYS A 24 -6.13 2.77 4.68
C CYS A 24 -5.99 3.64 3.42
N ASN A 25 -6.80 3.36 2.38
CA ASN A 25 -6.97 4.13 1.13
C ASN A 25 -5.67 4.58 0.42
N GLY A 26 -4.54 3.93 0.70
CA GLY A 26 -3.25 4.25 0.09
C GLY A 26 -3.00 3.48 -1.20
N GLN A 27 -2.08 3.99 -2.00
CA GLN A 27 -1.47 3.20 -3.07
C GLN A 27 -0.68 2.03 -2.47
N THR A 28 -0.78 0.86 -3.10
CA THR A 28 0.05 -0.31 -2.86
C THR A 28 1.37 -0.21 -3.62
N PHE A 29 2.43 -0.62 -2.93
CA PHE A 29 3.80 -0.68 -3.42
C PHE A 29 4.38 -2.06 -3.11
N ARG A 30 5.35 -2.49 -3.92
CA ARG A 30 6.16 -3.69 -3.72
C ARG A 30 7.59 -3.32 -3.38
N CYS A 31 8.16 -3.97 -2.37
CA CYS A 31 9.58 -3.89 -2.05
C CYS A 31 10.38 -4.93 -2.83
N GLU A 32 11.69 -4.73 -2.97
CA GLU A 32 12.60 -5.73 -3.56
C GLU A 32 12.55 -7.09 -2.84
N CYS A 33 12.21 -7.12 -1.55
CA CYS A 33 12.03 -8.36 -0.79
C CYS A 33 10.71 -9.10 -1.11
N GLY A 34 9.91 -8.60 -2.06
CA GLY A 34 8.61 -9.14 -2.44
C GLY A 34 7.46 -8.75 -1.52
N TYR A 35 7.69 -7.99 -0.45
CA TYR A 35 6.62 -7.55 0.43
C TYR A 35 5.80 -6.42 -0.21
N GLU A 36 4.47 -6.54 -0.11
CA GLU A 36 3.51 -5.61 -0.70
C GLU A 36 2.61 -5.00 0.35
N GLY A 37 2.23 -3.74 0.12
CA GLY A 37 1.34 -3.01 1.01
C GLY A 37 1.39 -1.51 0.78
N CYS A 38 0.66 -0.76 1.59
CA CYS A 38 0.64 0.70 1.46
C CYS A 38 1.80 1.38 2.17
N ARG A 39 2.08 2.60 1.69
CA ARG A 39 2.80 3.59 2.46
C ARG A 39 1.85 4.27 3.45
N GLN A 40 2.27 4.37 4.70
CA GLN A 40 1.58 5.17 5.73
C GLN A 40 2.57 6.11 6.41
N THR A 41 2.04 7.21 6.95
CA THR A 41 2.86 8.20 7.65
C THR A 41 3.47 7.62 8.93
N TYR A 42 2.68 6.88 9.69
CA TYR A 42 3.10 6.23 10.93
C TYR A 42 3.29 4.73 10.72
N ASP A 43 4.21 4.14 11.45
CA ASP A 43 4.42 2.69 11.48
C ASP A 43 3.23 1.99 12.15
N ALA A 44 2.88 0.80 11.63
CA ALA A 44 1.70 0.03 12.02
C ALA A 44 0.36 0.79 11.96
N ALA A 45 0.27 1.87 11.18
CA ALA A 45 -0.97 2.63 11.02
C ALA A 45 -2.03 1.89 10.19
N CYS A 46 -1.60 0.88 9.43
CA CYS A 46 -2.47 0.05 8.61
C CYS A 46 -2.05 -1.41 8.74
N SER A 47 -3.04 -2.32 8.77
CA SER A 47 -2.80 -3.76 8.82
C SER A 47 -1.95 -4.31 7.66
N ASN A 48 -2.00 -3.66 6.49
CA ASN A 48 -1.22 -4.02 5.29
C ASN A 48 -0.27 -2.88 4.90
N GLN A 49 0.42 -2.31 5.87
CA GLN A 49 1.49 -1.34 5.62
C GLN A 49 2.76 -2.05 5.17
N ALA A 50 3.30 -1.66 4.01
CA ALA A 50 4.62 -2.10 3.56
C ALA A 50 5.72 -1.05 3.78
N PHE A 51 5.36 0.23 3.78
CA PHE A 51 6.32 1.33 3.85
C PHE A 51 5.95 2.38 4.89
N SER A 52 6.97 2.93 5.54
CA SER A 52 6.86 4.15 6.35
C SER A 52 6.86 5.42 5.48
N ALA A 53 6.65 6.59 6.10
CA ALA A 53 6.78 7.88 5.43
C ALA A 53 8.12 8.04 4.70
N GLY A 54 9.21 7.49 5.24
CA GLY A 54 10.56 7.57 4.68
C GLY A 54 10.89 6.50 3.63
N TRP A 55 9.90 5.76 3.09
CA TRP A 55 10.11 4.67 2.13
C TRP A 55 10.98 3.51 2.65
N ARG A 56 11.07 3.37 3.97
CA ARG A 56 11.62 2.18 4.61
C ARG A 56 10.60 1.07 4.60
N CYS A 57 10.94 -0.09 4.03
CA CYS A 57 10.14 -1.28 4.09
C CYS A 57 10.04 -1.78 5.54
N VAL A 58 8.82 -1.99 6.04
CA VAL A 58 8.61 -2.44 7.42
C VAL A 58 9.02 -3.89 7.64
N LYS A 59 9.14 -4.68 6.57
CA LYS A 59 9.48 -6.12 6.65
C LYS A 59 10.97 -6.41 6.57
N CYS A 60 11.68 -5.81 5.63
CA CYS A 60 13.13 -6.06 5.43
C CYS A 60 14.02 -4.87 5.77
N GLY A 61 13.46 -3.68 6.04
CA GLY A 61 14.24 -2.47 6.34
C GLY A 61 14.84 -1.76 5.14
N ALA A 62 14.73 -2.29 3.92
CA ALA A 62 15.24 -1.63 2.71
C ALA A 62 14.62 -0.24 2.51
N VAL A 63 15.43 0.74 2.12
CA VAL A 63 15.01 2.14 1.92
C VAL A 63 15.09 2.49 0.44
N GLY A 64 14.03 3.08 -0.12
CA GLY A 64 14.01 3.57 -1.51
C GLY A 64 13.92 2.49 -2.59
N LYS A 65 13.89 1.20 -2.21
CA LYS A 65 13.73 0.05 -3.12
C LYS A 65 12.26 -0.29 -3.30
N VAL A 66 11.58 0.55 -4.08
CA VAL A 66 10.11 0.57 -4.16
C VAL A 66 9.59 0.53 -5.59
N GLN A 67 8.63 -0.34 -5.85
CA GLN A 67 7.86 -0.41 -7.09
C GLN A 67 6.40 -0.03 -6.81
N ALA A 68 5.85 0.95 -7.54
CA ALA A 68 4.44 1.29 -7.45
C ALA A 68 3.57 0.30 -8.22
N LEU A 69 2.51 -0.21 -7.59
CA LEU A 69 1.60 -1.20 -8.20
C LEU A 69 0.28 -0.58 -8.71
N ASN A 70 0.13 0.75 -8.68
CA ASN A 70 -1.15 1.44 -8.95
C ASN A 70 -1.31 2.01 -10.38
N PHE A 71 -0.39 1.75 -11.30
CA PHE A 71 -0.34 2.52 -12.56
C PHE A 71 -1.09 1.92 -13.76
N GLU A 72 -1.73 0.75 -13.67
CA GLU A 72 -2.26 0.13 -14.91
C GLU A 72 -3.56 0.72 -15.48
N ASN A 73 -4.22 1.70 -14.86
CA ASN A 73 -5.41 2.32 -15.47
C ASN A 73 -5.54 3.82 -15.17
N ARG A 74 -4.58 4.64 -15.64
CA ARG A 74 -4.93 6.01 -16.03
C ARG A 74 -5.59 5.94 -17.40
N ILE A 75 -6.91 6.05 -17.46
CA ILE A 75 -7.58 6.44 -18.70
C ILE A 75 -7.04 7.83 -19.06
N GLY A 76 -6.25 7.94 -20.13
CA GLY A 76 -5.75 9.21 -20.67
C GLY A 76 -4.28 9.54 -20.38
N ALA A 77 -3.35 8.60 -20.54
CA ALA A 77 -1.94 8.91 -20.78
C ALA A 77 -1.61 8.75 -22.27
#